data_AF-A0AAU5RDP4-F1
#
_entry.id   AF-A0AAU5RDP4-F1
#
_cell.length_a   1.000
_cell.length_b   1.000
_cell.length_c   1.000
_cell.angle_alpha   90.00
_cell.angle_beta   90.00
_cell.angle_gamma   90.00
#
_symmetry.space_group_name_H-M   'P 1'
#
loop_
_entity.id
_entity.type
_entity.pdbx_description
1 polymer ?
#
loop_
_entity_poly.entity_id
_entity_poly.type
_entity_poly.pdbx_seq_one_letter_code
_entity_poly.pdbx_strand_id
1 'polypeptide(L)' 'MTFTSAEREAIAAHSAALGLSADEYIRQTAADRALSWQRERETFHAMAQRRGCTADELVQRGTVTDNSL' A
#
# COMPACT_ATOMS: atom_id res chain seq x y z
N MET A 1 -7.34 15.16 -4.47
CA MET A 1 -7.59 14.57 -3.14
C MET A 1 -7.56 15.69 -2.13
N THR A 2 -8.55 15.81 -1.26
CA THR A 2 -8.63 16.88 -0.27
C THR A 2 -8.49 16.26 1.11
N PHE A 3 -7.41 16.57 1.81
CA PHE A 3 -7.21 16.12 3.19
C PHE A 3 -8.26 16.74 4.11
N THR A 4 -8.61 16.03 5.18
CA THR A 4 -9.35 16.56 6.33
C THR A 4 -8.46 17.50 7.15
N SER A 5 -9.04 18.24 8.09
CA SER A 5 -8.26 19.13 8.97
C SER A 5 -7.28 18.36 9.85
N ALA A 6 -7.70 17.22 10.42
CA ALA A 6 -6.84 16.37 11.23
C ALA A 6 -5.67 15.80 10.42
N GLU A 7 -5.91 15.37 9.17
CA GLU A 7 -4.83 14.90 8.29
C GLU A 7 -3.85 16.02 7.93
N ARG A 8 -4.34 17.25 7.70
CA ARG A 8 -3.45 18.40 7.46
C ARG A 8 -2.57 18.71 8.67
N GLU A 9 -3.12 18.66 9.88
CA GLU A 9 -2.35 18.85 11.11
C GLU A 9 -1.28 17.76 11.29
N ALA A 10 -1.64 16.49 11.06
CA ALA A 10 -0.71 15.38 11.13
C ALA A 10 0.42 15.51 10.08
N ILE A 11 0.07 15.87 8.84
CA ILE A 11 1.04 16.12 7.77
C ILE A 11 1.98 17.27 8.15
N ALA A 12 1.44 18.38 8.64
CA ALA A 12 2.25 19.54 9.05
C ALA A 12 3.21 19.19 10.19
N ALA A 13 2.71 18.51 11.24
CA ALA A 13 3.53 18.12 12.38
C ALA A 13 4.66 17.15 11.97
N HIS A 14 4.35 16.14 11.16
CA HIS A 14 5.33 15.13 10.78
C HIS A 14 6.35 15.66 9.76
N SER A 15 5.90 16.43 8.76
CA SER A 15 6.81 17.08 7.80
C SER A 15 7.77 18.05 8.50
N ALA A 16 7.29 18.84 9.46
CA ALA A 16 8.13 19.72 10.27
C ALA A 16 9.17 18.94 11.10
N ALA A 17 8.79 17.81 11.71
CA ALA A 17 9.72 16.96 12.45
C ALA A 17 10.84 16.37 11.57
N LEU A 18 10.56 16.18 10.27
CA LEU A 18 11.52 15.72 9.27
C LEU A 18 12.29 16.87 8.59
N GLY A 19 11.97 18.13 8.90
CA GLY A 19 12.56 19.30 8.26
C GLY A 19 12.14 19.49 6.81
N LEU A 20 11.00 18.93 6.41
CA LEU A 20 10.46 18.99 5.05
C LEU A 20 9.29 19.97 4.96
N SER A 21 9.06 20.50 3.75
CA SER A 21 7.76 21.12 3.46
C SER A 21 6.65 20.05 3.40
N ALA A 22 5.42 20.44 3.71
CA ALA A 22 4.27 19.52 3.63
C ALA A 22 4.11 18.90 2.22
N ASP A 23 4.31 19.70 1.16
CA ASP A 23 4.20 19.22 -0.23
C ASP A 23 5.31 18.24 -0.59
N GLU A 24 6.54 18.49 -0.13
CA GLU A 24 7.66 17.58 -0.34
C GLU A 24 7.44 16.26 0.39
N TYR A 25 7.01 16.33 1.65
CA TYR A 25 6.65 15.16 2.44
C TYR A 25 5.57 14.32 1.75
N ILE A 26 4.50 14.95 1.24
CA ILE A 26 3.43 14.26 0.51
C ILE A 26 3.98 13.57 -0.74
N ARG A 27 4.81 14.26 -1.54
CA ARG A 27 5.40 13.67 -2.75
C ARG A 27 6.29 12.48 -2.44
N GLN A 28 7.17 12.60 -1.45
CA GLN A 28 8.07 11.51 -1.04
C GLN A 28 7.28 10.31 -0.52
N THR A 29 6.33 10.55 0.38
CA THR A 29 5.48 9.48 0.95
C THR A 29 4.67 8.77 -0.13
N ALA A 30 4.13 9.51 -1.10
CA ALA A 30 3.39 8.92 -2.22
C ALA A 30 4.30 8.06 -3.11
N ALA A 31 5.50 8.54 -3.42
CA ALA A 31 6.49 7.79 -4.21
C ALA A 31 6.92 6.51 -3.49
N ASP A 32 7.26 6.60 -2.21
CA ASP A 32 7.65 5.46 -1.38
C ASP A 32 6.52 4.44 -1.27
N ARG A 33 5.28 4.91 -1.08
CA ARG A 33 4.13 4.01 -1.02
C ARG A 33 3.88 3.31 -2.35
N ALA A 34 4.02 4.01 -3.47
CA ALA A 34 3.87 3.42 -4.80
C ALA A 34 4.94 2.35 -5.06
N LEU A 35 6.19 2.60 -4.68
CA LEU A 35 7.29 1.64 -4.79
C LEU A 35 7.07 0.42 -3.88
N SER A 36 6.64 0.63 -2.64
CA SER A 36 6.32 -0.46 -1.71
C SER A 36 5.20 -1.34 -2.27
N TRP A 37 4.13 -0.71 -2.76
CA TRP A 37 3.00 -1.41 -3.38
C TRP A 37 3.44 -2.24 -4.59
N GLN A 38 4.31 -1.70 -5.44
CA GLN A 38 4.83 -2.46 -6.58
C GLN A 38 5.61 -3.71 -6.13
N ARG A 39 6.49 -3.58 -5.14
CA ARG A 39 7.28 -4.70 -4.60
C ARG A 39 6.41 -5.75 -3.93
N GLU A 40 5.42 -5.33 -3.15
CA GLU A 40 4.44 -6.21 -2.52
C GLU A 40 3.67 -7.01 -3.58
N ARG A 41 3.22 -6.34 -4.66
CA ARG A 41 2.53 -6.97 -5.78
C ARG A 41 3.41 -7.97 -6.52
N GLU A 42 4.65 -7.59 -6.86
CA GLU A 42 5.61 -8.49 -7.53
C GLU A 42 5.90 -9.73 -6.67
N THR A 43 6.08 -9.53 -5.36
CA THR A 43 6.29 -10.63 -4.41
C THR A 43 5.09 -11.57 -4.39
N PHE A 44 3.87 -11.03 -4.38
CA PHE A 44 2.65 -11.82 -4.41
C PHE A 44 2.53 -12.65 -5.69
N HIS A 45 2.81 -12.06 -6.85
CA HIS A 45 2.84 -12.79 -8.12
C HIS A 45 3.90 -13.89 -8.13
N ALA A 46 5.10 -13.63 -7.62
CA ALA A 46 6.16 -14.64 -7.53
C ALA A 46 5.75 -15.81 -6.62
N MET A 47 5.05 -15.54 -5.50
CA MET A 47 4.50 -16.59 -4.64
C MET A 47 3.47 -17.47 -5.37
N ALA A 48 2.60 -16.86 -6.16
CA ALA A 48 1.63 -17.60 -6.96
C ALA A 48 2.31 -18.50 -8.01
N GLN A 49 3.26 -17.95 -8.76
CA GLN A 49 4.04 -18.69 -9.75
C GLN A 49 4.78 -19.89 -9.14
N ARG A 50 5.39 -19.71 -7.95
CA ARG A 50 6.05 -20.80 -7.21
C ARG A 50 5.10 -21.93 -6.81
N ARG A 51 3.80 -21.64 -6.71
CA ARG A 51 2.72 -22.62 -6.42
C ARG A 51 2.07 -23.17 -7.70
N GLY A 52 2.60 -22.80 -8.88
CA GLY A 52 2.08 -23.23 -10.17
C GLY A 52 0.71 -22.64 -10.51
N CYS A 53 0.36 -21.48 -9.93
CA CYS A 53 -0.92 -20.82 -10.16
C CYS A 53 -0.74 -19.31 -10.42
N THR A 54 -1.82 -18.68 -10.83
CA THR A 54 -1.95 -17.23 -10.96
C THR A 54 -2.21 -16.57 -9.61
N ALA A 55 -1.99 -15.25 -9.54
CA ALA A 55 -2.28 -14.46 -8.34
C ALA A 55 -3.77 -14.51 -7.96
N ASP A 56 -4.67 -14.48 -8.94
CA ASP A 56 -6.12 -14.54 -8.71
C ASP A 56 -6.53 -15.90 -8.14
N GLU A 57 -6.00 -17.00 -8.68
CA GLU A 57 -6.22 -18.35 -8.11
C GLU A 57 -5.67 -18.45 -6.68
N LEU A 58 -4.52 -17.81 -6.41
CA LEU A 58 -3.95 -17.77 -5.07
C LEU A 58 -4.85 -17.00 -4.10
N VAL A 59 -5.42 -15.87 -4.51
CA VAL A 59 -6.40 -15.10 -3.73
C VAL A 59 -7.65 -15.94 -3.48
N GLN A 60 -8.21 -16.56 -4.52
CA GLN A 60 -9.43 -17.37 -4.40
C GLN A 60 -9.23 -18.53 -3.42
N ARG A 61 -8.08 -19.21 -3.44
CA ARG A 61 -7.74 -20.29 -2.51
C ARG A 61 -7.49 -19.82 -1.08
N GLY A 62 -6.99 -18.60 -0.90
CA GLY A 62 -6.74 -17.99 0.41
C GLY A 62 -7.97 -17.31 1.01
N THR A 63 -9.00 -17.07 0.19
CA THR A 63 -10.26 -16.49 0.63
C THR A 63 -11.09 -17.57 1.30
N VAL A 64 -11.21 -17.51 2.62
CA VAL A 64 -12.20 -18.30 3.36
C VAL A 64 -13.57 -17.68 3.04
N THR A 65 -14.28 -18.27 2.09
CA THR A 65 -15.69 -17.97 1.88
C THR A 65 -16.52 -18.85 2.81
N ASP A 66 -17.46 -18.26 3.56
CA ASP A 66 -18.42 -18.98 4.42
C ASP A 66 -19.38 -19.92 3.65
N ASN A 67 -19.17 -20.12 2.34
CA ASN A 67 -20.01 -20.90 1.44
C ASN A 67 -19.81 -22.44 1.52
N SER A 68 -19.39 -22.97 2.66
CA SER A 68 -19.42 -24.42 2.89
C SER A 68 -20.75 -24.81 3.55
N LEU A 69 -21.84 -24.80 2.77
CA LEU A 69 -23.10 -25.50 3.07
C LEU A 69 -23.63 -26.18 1.81
#